data_AF-A0A9N9JTM2-F1
#
_entry.id   AF-A0A9N9JTM2-F1
#
_cell.length_a   1.000
_cell.length_b   1.000
_cell.length_c   1.000
_cell.angle_alpha   90.00
_cell.angle_beta   90.00
_cell.angle_gamma   90.00
#
_symmetry.space_group_name_H-M   'P 1'
#
loop_
_entity.id
_entity.type
_entity.pdbx_description
1 polymer ?
#
loop_
_entity_poly.entity_id
_entity_poly.type
_entity_poly.pdbx_seq_one_letter_code
_entity_poly.pdbx_strand_id
1 'polypeptide(L)'
;MDLPLLDWLKKYTFPLEQSFSSLEFAEKIYPIVVSNLLRHGTTTAVYFATIHLESSKHLAKVIHQNGQRGFVGKVNMDCNSPETYIETVNSSLEDTENFVKYVLDLNQPSDKKSRLVTPIITPRFAVCCSSELMGSLSKIAEKYDVPIQSHLSENADEIA
;
A
#
# COMPACT_ATOMS: atom_id res chain seq x y z
N MET A 1 -11.83 8.79 19.40
CA MET A 1 -12.11 7.55 18.66
C MET A 1 -12.84 6.62 19.59
N ASP A 2 -13.87 5.94 19.11
CA ASP A 2 -14.79 5.17 19.95
C ASP A 2 -14.26 3.77 20.30
N LEU A 3 -13.12 3.36 19.71
CA LEU A 3 -12.47 2.06 19.89
C LEU A 3 -10.93 2.20 19.92
N PRO A 4 -10.22 1.28 20.62
CA PRO A 4 -8.77 1.10 20.48
C PRO A 4 -8.36 0.71 19.06
N LEU A 5 -7.08 0.93 18.70
CA LEU A 5 -6.56 0.72 17.33
C LEU A 5 -6.85 -0.68 16.79
N LEU A 6 -6.55 -1.73 17.56
CA LEU A 6 -6.68 -3.11 17.12
C LEU A 6 -8.16 -3.51 16.89
N ASP A 7 -9.06 -3.02 17.74
CA ASP A 7 -10.51 -3.25 17.59
C ASP A 7 -11.08 -2.46 16.41
N TRP A 8 -10.59 -1.24 16.20
CA TRP A 8 -10.96 -0.41 15.07
C TRP A 8 -10.54 -1.05 13.74
N LEU A 9 -9.32 -1.60 13.66
CA LEU A 9 -8.82 -2.33 12.49
C LEU A 9 -9.74 -3.49 12.11
N LYS A 10 -10.12 -4.31 13.10
CA LYS A 10 -11.01 -5.47 12.89
C LYS A 10 -12.43 -5.04 12.50
N LYS A 11 -12.97 -3.99 13.12
CA LYS A 11 -14.36 -3.59 12.94
C LYS A 11 -14.61 -2.81 11.65
N TYR A 12 -13.68 -1.94 11.25
CA TYR A 12 -13.90 -1.00 10.15
C TYR A 12 -12.91 -1.18 9.00
N THR A 13 -11.63 -1.32 9.33
CA THR A 13 -10.56 -1.20 8.33
C THR A 13 -10.44 -2.43 7.45
N PHE A 14 -10.27 -3.62 8.04
CA PHE A 14 -10.14 -4.85 7.25
C PHE A 14 -11.39 -5.15 6.40
N PRO A 15 -12.63 -4.99 6.88
CA PRO A 15 -13.82 -5.18 6.04
C PRO A 15 -13.90 -4.21 4.85
N LEU A 16 -13.51 -2.95 5.04
CA LEU A 16 -13.49 -1.98 3.95
C LEU A 16 -12.37 -2.29 2.95
N GLU A 17 -11.16 -2.57 3.43
CA GLU A 17 -10.04 -2.93 2.57
C GLU A 17 -10.29 -4.23 1.79
N GLN A 18 -11.00 -5.20 2.38
CA GLN A 18 -11.44 -6.42 1.69
C GLN A 18 -12.28 -6.10 0.45
N SER A 19 -13.08 -5.03 0.48
CA SER A 19 -13.94 -4.62 -0.64
C SER A 19 -13.12 -4.20 -1.87
N PHE A 20 -11.83 -3.86 -1.69
CA PHE A 20 -10.90 -3.60 -2.80
C PHE A 20 -10.38 -4.88 -3.48
N SER A 21 -10.85 -6.07 -3.09
CA SER A 21 -10.69 -7.27 -3.93
C SER A 21 -11.45 -7.13 -5.26
N SER A 22 -12.53 -6.34 -5.29
CA SER A 22 -13.20 -5.92 -6.52
C SER A 22 -12.49 -4.72 -7.14
N LEU A 23 -12.04 -4.89 -8.39
CA LEU A 23 -11.44 -3.80 -9.15
C LEU A 23 -12.47 -2.70 -9.44
N GLU A 24 -13.74 -3.06 -9.68
CA GLU A 24 -14.83 -2.10 -9.91
C GLU A 24 -15.03 -1.18 -8.71
N PHE A 25 -14.89 -1.71 -7.49
CA PHE A 25 -14.92 -0.90 -6.28
C PHE A 25 -13.73 0.07 -6.23
N ALA A 26 -12.52 -0.41 -6.51
CA ALA A 26 -11.32 0.41 -6.56
C ALA A 26 -11.41 1.55 -7.60
N GLU A 27 -11.93 1.23 -8.80
CA GLU A 27 -12.16 2.17 -9.91
C GLU A 27 -13.12 3.30 -9.54
N LYS A 28 -14.08 3.03 -8.65
CA LYS A 28 -15.00 4.04 -8.14
C LYS A 28 -14.34 4.93 -7.06
N ILE A 29 -13.58 4.33 -6.14
CA ILE A 29 -13.12 5.02 -4.92
C ILE A 29 -11.84 5.82 -5.14
N TYR A 30 -10.83 5.25 -5.80
CA TYR A 30 -9.52 5.90 -5.88
C TYR A 30 -9.51 7.25 -6.61
N PRO A 31 -10.25 7.46 -7.72
CA PRO A 31 -10.36 8.78 -8.35
C PRO A 31 -10.92 9.84 -7.41
N ILE A 32 -11.88 9.47 -6.55
CA ILE A 32 -12.48 10.37 -5.57
C ILE A 32 -11.43 10.78 -4.53
N VAL A 33 -10.65 9.83 -4.01
CA VAL A 33 -9.61 10.08 -3.01
C VAL A 33 -8.53 11.03 -3.55
N VAL A 34 -7.95 10.70 -4.71
CA VAL A 34 -6.86 11.48 -5.31
C VAL A 34 -7.34 12.88 -5.72
N SER A 35 -8.50 12.99 -6.35
CA SER A 35 -9.10 14.28 -6.71
C SER A 35 -9.39 15.14 -5.48
N ASN A 36 -9.90 14.53 -4.40
CA ASN A 36 -10.15 15.25 -3.15
C ASN A 36 -8.86 15.79 -2.54
N LEU A 37 -7.78 15.00 -2.51
CA LEU A 37 -6.50 15.47 -1.98
C LEU A 37 -5.96 16.66 -2.78
N LEU A 38 -5.98 16.58 -4.11
CA LEU A 38 -5.59 17.69 -4.98
C LEU A 38 -6.46 18.94 -4.77
N ARG A 39 -7.78 18.77 -4.67
CA ARG A 39 -8.73 19.87 -4.41
C ARG A 39 -8.46 20.59 -3.09
N HIS A 40 -7.89 19.90 -2.10
CA HIS A 40 -7.49 20.48 -0.81
C HIS A 40 -6.02 20.93 -0.78
N GLY A 41 -5.33 20.96 -1.93
CA GLY A 41 -3.95 21.46 -2.04
C GLY A 41 -2.86 20.43 -1.72
N THR A 42 -3.22 19.17 -1.44
CA THR A 42 -2.24 18.09 -1.24
C THR A 42 -1.68 17.63 -2.58
N THR A 43 -0.55 18.22 -2.99
CA THR A 43 0.12 17.94 -4.27
C THR A 43 1.08 16.76 -4.20
N THR A 44 1.48 16.34 -3.00
CA THR A 44 2.27 15.13 -2.75
C THR A 44 1.65 14.31 -1.62
N ALA A 45 1.53 12.99 -1.80
CA ALA A 45 1.01 12.08 -0.77
C ALA A 45 1.76 10.73 -0.75
N VAL A 46 1.72 10.06 0.40
CA VAL A 46 2.23 8.70 0.60
C VAL A 46 1.04 7.82 0.95
N TYR A 47 0.76 6.82 0.11
CA TYR A 47 -0.44 6.01 0.16
C TYR A 47 -0.12 4.58 0.59
N PHE A 48 -0.88 4.11 1.57
CA PHE A 48 -1.13 2.70 1.77
C PHE A 48 -2.29 2.31 0.84
N ALA A 49 -2.08 1.33 -0.04
CA ALA A 49 -3.15 0.74 -0.83
C ALA A 49 -3.82 -0.40 -0.02
N THR A 50 -4.04 -1.55 -0.64
CA THR A 50 -4.48 -2.78 0.04
C THR A 50 -3.56 -3.94 -0.32
N ILE A 51 -3.82 -5.14 0.20
CA ILE A 51 -3.07 -6.33 -0.22
C ILE A 51 -3.34 -6.71 -1.68
N HIS A 52 -4.38 -6.17 -2.32
CA HIS A 52 -4.79 -6.60 -3.66
C HIS A 52 -3.97 -5.93 -4.76
N LEU A 53 -3.28 -6.73 -5.59
CA LEU A 53 -2.36 -6.24 -6.63
C LEU A 53 -3.04 -5.31 -7.65
N GLU A 54 -4.12 -5.76 -8.28
CA GLU A 54 -4.75 -5.02 -9.39
C GLU A 54 -5.37 -3.71 -8.93
N SER A 55 -5.99 -3.69 -7.75
CA SER A 55 -6.49 -2.46 -7.12
C SER A 55 -5.35 -1.50 -6.77
N SER A 56 -4.22 -2.01 -6.27
CA SER A 56 -3.05 -1.17 -5.98
C SER A 56 -2.44 -0.56 -7.25
N LYS A 57 -2.35 -1.34 -8.35
CA LYS A 57 -1.94 -0.83 -9.67
C LYS A 57 -2.90 0.26 -10.16
N HIS A 58 -4.20 0.07 -9.97
CA HIS A 58 -5.20 1.07 -10.34
C HIS A 58 -4.99 2.39 -9.58
N LEU A 59 -4.74 2.35 -8.27
CA LEU A 59 -4.41 3.56 -7.51
C LEU A 59 -3.18 4.29 -8.08
N ALA A 60 -2.09 3.56 -8.38
CA ALA A 60 -0.90 4.15 -8.99
C ALA A 60 -1.21 4.84 -10.34
N LYS A 61 -2.03 4.19 -11.18
CA LYS A 61 -2.51 4.76 -12.45
C LYS A 61 -3.32 6.04 -12.23
N VAL A 62 -4.24 6.06 -11.27
CA VAL A 62 -5.07 7.24 -10.95
C VAL A 62 -4.20 8.40 -10.47
N ILE A 63 -3.25 8.15 -9.57
CA ILE A 63 -2.30 9.17 -9.09
C ILE A 63 -1.55 9.79 -10.28
N HIS A 64 -0.99 8.95 -11.15
CA HIS A 64 -0.25 9.39 -12.33
C HIS A 64 -1.12 10.21 -13.29
N GLN A 65 -2.33 9.73 -13.61
CA GLN A 65 -3.27 10.39 -14.52
C GLN A 65 -3.74 11.76 -14.02
N ASN A 66 -3.82 11.96 -12.71
CA ASN A 66 -4.19 13.23 -12.10
C ASN A 66 -2.98 14.17 -11.91
N GLY A 67 -1.78 13.77 -12.33
CA GLY A 67 -0.58 14.59 -12.22
C GLY A 67 -0.09 14.81 -10.78
N GLN A 68 -0.59 14.04 -9.82
CA GLN A 68 -0.16 14.16 -8.41
C GLN A 68 1.19 13.46 -8.23
N ARG A 69 2.08 14.06 -7.43
CA ARG A 69 3.27 13.35 -6.97
C ARG A 69 2.84 12.36 -5.88
N GLY A 70 3.21 11.09 -6.00
CA GLY A 70 2.76 10.07 -5.06
C GLY A 70 3.80 9.01 -4.77
N PHE A 71 3.84 8.57 -3.53
CA PHE A 71 4.44 7.30 -3.13
C PHE A 71 3.30 6.33 -2.87
N VAL A 72 3.31 5.16 -3.47
CA VAL A 72 2.21 4.20 -3.30
C VAL A 72 2.76 2.79 -3.17
N GLY A 73 2.22 2.04 -2.22
CA GLY A 73 2.63 0.68 -1.95
C GLY A 73 1.44 -0.25 -1.76
N LYS A 74 1.51 -1.42 -2.41
CA LYS A 74 0.71 -2.59 -2.05
C LYS A 74 1.07 -2.96 -0.61
N VAL A 75 0.06 -3.12 0.23
CA VAL A 75 0.23 -3.50 1.64
C VAL A 75 0.64 -4.98 1.71
N ASN A 76 1.52 -5.30 2.66
CA ASN A 76 1.96 -6.68 2.92
C ASN A 76 1.47 -7.15 4.30
N MET A 77 0.79 -8.30 4.35
CA MET A 77 0.27 -8.91 5.59
C MET A 77 0.18 -10.44 5.48
N ASP A 78 1.00 -11.20 6.21
CA ASP A 78 1.03 -12.69 6.15
C ASP A 78 0.76 -13.40 7.48
N CYS A 79 0.61 -12.65 8.58
CA CYS A 79 0.28 -13.23 9.89
C CYS A 79 -0.68 -12.34 10.68
N ASN A 80 -1.25 -12.90 11.76
CA ASN A 80 -2.09 -12.18 12.75
C ASN A 80 -3.17 -11.26 12.15
N SER A 81 -3.73 -11.68 11.02
CA SER A 81 -4.73 -10.94 10.25
C SER A 81 -5.98 -11.81 10.05
N PRO A 82 -7.15 -11.23 9.73
CA PRO A 82 -8.35 -12.03 9.46
C PRO A 82 -8.13 -13.01 8.32
N GLU A 83 -8.70 -14.22 8.41
CA GLU A 83 -8.56 -15.26 7.37
C GLU A 83 -9.03 -14.80 5.99
N THR A 84 -9.98 -13.86 5.94
CA THR A 84 -10.49 -13.28 4.70
C THR A 84 -9.54 -12.26 4.06
N TYR A 85 -8.62 -11.68 4.84
CA TYR A 85 -7.76 -10.57 4.46
C TYR A 85 -6.31 -10.79 4.94
N ILE A 86 -5.67 -11.81 4.37
CA ILE A 86 -4.31 -12.24 4.69
C ILE A 86 -3.67 -12.85 3.44
N GLU A 87 -2.35 -12.77 3.34
CA GLU A 87 -1.57 -13.31 2.24
C GLU A 87 -0.68 -14.47 2.69
N THR A 88 -0.07 -15.16 1.72
CA THR A 88 1.11 -15.99 1.99
C THR A 88 2.37 -15.17 1.74
N VAL A 89 3.50 -15.55 2.35
CA VAL A 89 4.82 -14.94 2.07
C VAL A 89 5.09 -14.90 0.56
N ASN A 90 4.91 -16.03 -0.13
CA ASN A 90 5.20 -16.15 -1.56
C ASN A 90 4.33 -15.23 -2.41
N SER A 91 3.01 -15.24 -2.21
CA SER A 91 2.09 -14.38 -2.97
C SER A 91 2.35 -12.90 -2.69
N SER A 92 2.63 -12.53 -1.43
CA SER A 92 2.90 -11.15 -1.05
C SER A 92 4.16 -10.63 -1.74
N LEU A 93 5.23 -11.43 -1.80
CA LEU A 93 6.49 -11.07 -2.47
C LEU A 93 6.35 -10.96 -3.99
N GLU A 94 5.71 -11.95 -4.63
CA GLU A 94 5.48 -11.95 -6.07
C GLU A 94 4.68 -10.71 -6.51
N ASP A 95 3.56 -10.45 -5.83
CA ASP A 95 2.72 -9.30 -6.11
C ASP A 95 3.44 -7.98 -5.85
N THR A 96 4.23 -7.89 -4.78
CA THR A 96 5.01 -6.68 -4.46
C THR A 96 6.01 -6.37 -5.57
N GLU A 97 6.74 -7.38 -6.04
CA GLU A 97 7.70 -7.18 -7.11
C GLU A 97 7.01 -6.84 -8.44
N ASN A 98 5.86 -7.46 -8.74
CA ASN A 98 5.03 -7.11 -9.89
C ASN A 98 4.50 -5.67 -9.82
N PHE A 99 4.07 -5.24 -8.63
CA PHE A 99 3.61 -3.88 -8.38
C PHE A 99 4.74 -2.86 -8.56
N VAL A 100 5.91 -3.11 -7.97
CA VAL A 100 7.09 -2.22 -8.09
C VAL A 100 7.44 -2.03 -9.57
N LYS A 101 7.58 -3.11 -10.34
CA LYS A 101 7.86 -3.04 -11.79
C LYS A 101 6.80 -2.23 -12.53
N TYR A 102 5.52 -2.50 -12.28
CA TYR A 102 4.42 -1.77 -12.91
C TYR A 102 4.51 -0.25 -12.68
N VAL A 103 4.77 0.19 -11.44
CA VAL A 103 4.87 1.63 -11.13
C VAL A 103 6.13 2.24 -11.76
N LEU A 104 7.25 1.53 -11.80
CA LEU A 104 8.45 1.99 -12.50
C LEU A 104 8.19 2.19 -14.00
N ASP A 105 7.47 1.26 -14.63
CA ASP A 105 7.11 1.31 -16.05
C ASP A 105 6.09 2.43 -16.35
N LEU A 106 5.15 2.68 -15.44
CA LEU A 106 4.14 3.75 -15.57
C LEU A 106 4.75 5.13 -15.81
N ASN A 107 5.97 5.36 -15.32
CA ASN A 107 6.63 6.65 -15.45
C ASN A 107 7.59 6.72 -16.65
N GLN A 108 7.74 5.70 -17.50
CA GLN A 108 8.70 5.76 -18.61
C GLN A 108 8.24 6.67 -19.76
N PRO A 109 9.15 7.41 -20.45
CA PRO A 109 10.59 7.54 -20.19
C PRO A 109 10.85 8.76 -19.28
N SER A 110 10.94 8.58 -17.97
CA SER A 110 11.30 9.65 -17.04
C SER A 110 12.39 9.24 -16.07
N ASP A 111 13.30 10.17 -15.83
CA ASP A 111 14.34 10.04 -14.80
C ASP A 111 13.70 9.92 -13.42
N LYS A 112 14.42 9.28 -12.48
CA LYS A 112 13.96 9.10 -11.08
C LYS A 112 13.47 10.42 -10.43
N LYS A 113 14.05 11.56 -10.82
CA LYS A 113 13.69 12.90 -10.31
C LYS A 113 12.42 13.49 -10.94
N SER A 114 12.09 13.10 -12.17
CA SER A 114 10.90 13.60 -12.88
C SER A 114 9.69 12.68 -12.76
N ARG A 115 9.84 11.46 -12.22
CA ARG A 115 8.70 10.59 -11.90
C ARG A 115 7.69 11.29 -11.02
N LEU A 116 6.42 11.14 -11.37
CA LEU A 116 5.31 11.56 -10.53
C LEU A 116 5.00 10.48 -9.49
N VAL A 117 5.06 9.21 -9.87
CA VAL A 117 4.70 8.10 -8.97
C VAL A 117 5.92 7.25 -8.63
N THR A 118 6.14 7.00 -7.35
CA THR A 118 7.24 6.17 -6.85
C THR A 118 6.66 4.97 -6.09
N PRO A 119 7.04 3.72 -6.41
CA PRO A 119 6.64 2.59 -5.59
C PRO A 119 7.34 2.65 -4.23
N ILE A 120 6.65 2.22 -3.18
CA ILE A 120 7.17 2.14 -1.80
C ILE A 120 6.80 0.78 -1.20
N ILE A 121 7.76 0.11 -0.58
CA ILE A 121 7.53 -1.18 0.10
C ILE A 121 6.74 -0.92 1.38
N THR A 122 5.66 -1.69 1.61
CA THR A 122 4.64 -1.33 2.61
C THR A 122 4.23 -2.53 3.48
N PRO A 123 5.13 -3.08 4.31
CA PRO A 123 4.71 -3.91 5.43
C PRO A 123 3.77 -3.09 6.31
N ARG A 124 2.58 -3.61 6.61
CA ARG A 124 1.56 -2.79 7.29
C ARG A 124 2.08 -2.29 8.64
N PHE A 125 2.47 -3.24 9.49
CA PHE A 125 3.10 -3.05 10.80
C PHE A 125 3.62 -4.41 11.29
N ALA A 126 4.54 -4.39 12.25
CA ALA A 126 5.31 -5.58 12.64
C ALA A 126 4.43 -6.77 13.10
N VAL A 127 3.26 -6.52 13.68
CA VAL A 127 2.36 -7.59 14.17
C VAL A 127 1.80 -8.43 13.03
N CYS A 128 1.56 -7.84 11.86
CA CYS A 128 0.94 -8.53 10.72
C CYS A 128 1.94 -9.02 9.66
N CYS A 129 3.25 -8.89 9.92
CA CYS A 129 4.30 -9.30 8.99
C CYS A 129 5.29 -10.24 9.70
N SER A 130 5.46 -11.46 9.19
CA SER A 130 6.48 -12.37 9.71
C SER A 130 7.90 -11.84 9.44
N SER A 131 8.86 -12.29 10.25
CA SER A 131 10.28 -11.95 10.05
C SER A 131 10.80 -12.40 8.68
N GLU A 132 10.29 -13.52 8.15
CA GLU A 132 10.63 -14.02 6.82
C GLU A 132 10.15 -13.05 5.72
N LEU A 133 8.90 -12.60 5.81
CA LEU A 133 8.35 -11.62 4.88
C LEU A 133 9.12 -10.31 4.95
N MET A 134 9.33 -9.75 6.16
CA MET A 134 10.06 -8.48 6.34
C MET A 134 11.49 -8.54 5.80
N GLY A 135 12.22 -9.63 6.09
CA GLY A 135 13.59 -9.82 5.58
C GLY A 135 13.64 -9.90 4.05
N SER A 136 12.61 -10.48 3.42
CA SER A 136 12.51 -10.58 1.97
C SER A 136 12.08 -9.26 1.32
N LEU A 137 11.17 -8.52 1.94
CA LEU A 137 10.75 -7.17 1.50
C LEU A 137 11.93 -6.19 1.52
N SER A 138 12.83 -6.27 2.51
CA SER A 138 14.07 -5.47 2.53
C SER A 138 14.93 -5.69 1.28
N LYS A 139 15.06 -6.94 0.83
CA LYS A 139 15.83 -7.27 -0.39
C LYS A 139 15.19 -6.68 -1.65
N ILE A 140 13.85 -6.63 -1.72
CA ILE A 140 13.14 -5.97 -2.83
C ILE A 140 13.39 -4.46 -2.78
N ALA A 141 13.32 -3.84 -1.59
CA ALA A 141 13.58 -2.42 -1.41
C ALA A 141 14.99 -2.04 -1.90
N GLU A 142 15.99 -2.82 -1.49
CA GLU A 142 17.39 -2.65 -1.93
C GLU A 142 17.56 -2.88 -3.43
N LYS A 143 17.00 -3.98 -3.96
CA LYS A 143 17.11 -4.36 -5.38
C LYS A 143 16.60 -3.26 -6.33
N TYR A 144 15.49 -2.63 -5.98
CA TYR A 144 14.84 -1.61 -6.81
C TYR A 144 15.16 -0.17 -6.38
N ASP A 145 15.94 0.02 -5.30
CA ASP A 145 16.29 1.33 -4.72
C ASP A 145 15.03 2.19 -4.46
N VAL A 146 14.10 1.58 -3.72
CA VAL A 146 12.78 2.15 -3.37
C VAL A 146 12.63 2.31 -1.85
N PRO A 147 11.87 3.32 -1.39
CA PRO A 147 11.65 3.54 0.04
C PRO A 147 10.80 2.42 0.68
N ILE A 148 10.71 2.48 2.02
CA ILE A 148 9.84 1.64 2.85
C ILE A 148 8.95 2.56 3.71
N GLN A 149 7.68 2.19 3.89
CA GLN A 149 6.77 2.77 4.89
C GLN A 149 6.15 1.67 5.75
N SER A 150 5.86 1.98 7.01
CA SER A 150 5.15 1.09 7.95
C SER A 150 4.61 1.91 9.13
N HIS A 151 3.69 1.35 9.90
CA HIS A 151 3.35 1.92 11.22
C HIS A 151 4.35 1.45 12.29
N LEU A 152 4.59 2.28 13.30
CA LEU A 152 5.49 1.98 14.41
C LEU A 152 5.02 2.67 15.69
N SER A 153 4.88 1.90 16.77
CA SER A 153 4.61 2.40 18.13
C SER A 153 3.41 3.33 18.21
N GLU A 154 2.29 2.95 17.57
CA GLU A 154 1.08 3.77 17.51
C GLU A 154 0.19 3.55 18.76
N ASN A 155 0.19 2.35 19.32
CA ASN A 155 -0.63 2.01 20.48
C ASN A 155 0.12 1.15 21.52
N ALA A 156 -0.16 1.33 22.82
CA ALA A 156 0.47 0.54 23.87
C ALA A 156 0.19 -0.97 23.75
N ASP A 157 -1.03 -1.34 23.36
CA ASP A 157 -1.44 -2.74 23.15
C ASP A 157 -0.85 -3.34 21.86
N GLU A 158 -0.36 -2.50 20.95
CA GLU A 158 0.42 -2.93 19.78
C GLU A 158 1.87 -3.30 20.17
N ILE A 159 2.41 -2.65 21.20
CA ILE A 159 3.79 -2.85 21.68
C ILE A 159 3.88 -4.00 22.68
N ALA A 160 2.81 -4.26 23.44
CA ALA A 160 2.76 -5.13 24.61
C ALA A 160 2.87 -6.63 24.30
#